data_AF-A0A7S4ERF7-F1
#
_entry.id   AF-A0A7S4ERF7-F1
#
_cell.length_a   1.000
_cell.length_b   1.000
_cell.length_c   1.000
_cell.angle_alpha   90.00
_cell.angle_beta   90.00
_cell.angle_gamma   90.00
#
_symmetry.space_group_name_H-M   'P 1'
#
loop_
_entity.id
_entity.type
_entity.pdbx_description
1 polymer ?
#
loop_
_entity_poly.entity_id
_entity_poly.type
_entity_poly.pdbx_seq_one_letter_code
_entity_poly.pdbx_strand_id
1 'polypeptide(L)'
;MTRRRRTTMRTMKLMPKNTRALVVTITISIAMVMAMVPKTGVAAFAVNAQRTGTSSTLPPVYDSTPSEIFSTDKGRTPSLFTLDLRSLSTTTALSAAVPVQLLPGPFVAAAVIPTCIGLWRTGFAVSFGYGGAMLVSGVVQLAGSLRGPSEAMLPLKLHAAIYVFYGARLCGFLFHRQKKSLLGGMKRRDATLAERFKRLPIILGCSGLYYCMACCPMKILALDNPTTSVANAAALAIGFLGMLLAAVGDWYKSKIKARDGVNTLVTSGPFRYFRHPNYTGEMIGWTSLCLLTPALSCLGSSSNLRRMIPLLLSSIVGWAGIVFAVLGLDATAGLEKKQREKYGGTPEYEAWVKTSWSGPMAGKVDDDATANKGAVRN
;
A
#
# COMPACT_ATOMS: atom_id res chain seq x y z
N MET A 1 -26.37 -17.73 62.50
CA MET A 1 -26.46 -17.87 61.02
C MET A 1 -25.99 -16.58 60.36
N THR A 2 -25.04 -16.60 59.43
CA THR A 2 -24.56 -15.38 58.74
C THR A 2 -24.19 -15.68 57.28
N ARG A 3 -24.82 -14.97 56.34
CA ARG A 3 -24.90 -15.33 54.91
C ARG A 3 -23.86 -14.56 54.08
N ARG A 4 -22.64 -15.10 53.92
CA ARG A 4 -21.60 -14.48 53.06
C ARG A 4 -22.04 -14.44 51.59
N ARG A 5 -22.12 -13.25 51.01
CA ARG A 5 -22.34 -13.03 49.56
C ARG A 5 -21.11 -13.49 48.78
N ARG A 6 -21.30 -14.16 47.63
CA ARG A 6 -20.25 -14.32 46.60
C ARG A 6 -20.29 -13.09 45.68
N THR A 7 -19.15 -12.42 45.49
CA THR A 7 -19.01 -11.29 44.57
C THR A 7 -18.22 -11.71 43.35
N THR A 8 -18.86 -11.74 42.18
CA THR A 8 -18.26 -12.28 40.95
C THR A 8 -17.38 -11.24 40.25
N MET A 9 -16.10 -11.18 40.58
CA MET A 9 -15.14 -10.36 39.81
C MET A 9 -14.96 -10.95 38.39
N ARG A 10 -15.45 -10.23 37.37
CA ARG A 10 -15.07 -10.48 35.98
C ARG A 10 -13.61 -10.08 35.76
N THR A 11 -12.73 -11.05 35.51
CA THR A 11 -11.36 -10.79 35.09
C THR A 11 -11.31 -10.16 33.71
N MET A 12 -11.08 -8.86 33.66
CA MET A 12 -10.95 -8.09 32.43
C MET A 12 -9.63 -8.47 31.74
N LYS A 13 -9.69 -9.38 30.75
CA LYS A 13 -8.49 -9.82 29.98
C LYS A 13 -7.85 -8.64 29.28
N LEU A 14 -6.74 -8.15 29.83
CA LEU A 14 -5.87 -7.17 29.17
C LEU A 14 -5.33 -7.76 27.86
N MET A 15 -5.74 -7.18 26.73
CA MET A 15 -5.16 -7.52 25.43
C MET A 15 -3.64 -7.31 25.44
N PRO A 16 -2.83 -8.23 24.86
CA PRO A 16 -1.39 -8.08 24.80
C PRO A 16 -0.99 -6.84 24.01
N LYS A 17 0.13 -6.21 24.41
CA LYS A 17 0.55 -4.88 23.91
C LYS A 17 0.63 -4.83 22.37
N ASN A 18 1.12 -5.90 21.73
CA ASN A 18 1.28 -6.00 20.28
C ASN A 18 -0.08 -5.94 19.54
N THR A 19 -1.15 -6.51 20.10
CA THR A 19 -2.50 -6.39 19.54
C THR A 19 -3.03 -4.96 19.65
N ARG A 20 -2.74 -4.26 20.75
CA ARG A 20 -3.10 -2.83 20.88
C ARG A 20 -2.37 -1.97 19.85
N ALA A 21 -1.06 -2.20 19.67
CA ALA A 21 -0.28 -1.50 18.64
C ALA A 21 -0.86 -1.75 17.23
N LEU A 22 -1.09 -3.01 16.86
CA LEU A 22 -1.67 -3.39 15.57
C LEU A 22 -3.07 -2.77 15.34
N VAL A 23 -3.94 -2.76 16.36
CA VAL A 23 -5.27 -2.12 16.28
C VAL A 23 -5.15 -0.61 16.13
N VAL A 24 -4.20 0.05 16.81
CA VAL A 24 -3.94 1.48 16.64
C VAL A 24 -3.42 1.78 15.24
N THR A 25 -2.45 1.03 14.72
CA THR A 25 -1.95 1.18 13.34
C THR A 25 -3.07 1.01 12.31
N ILE A 26 -3.88 -0.05 12.43
CA ILE A 26 -5.03 -0.30 11.53
C ILE A 26 -6.06 0.84 11.63
N THR A 27 -6.39 1.30 12.84
CA THR A 27 -7.32 2.43 13.06
C THR A 27 -6.80 3.72 12.43
N ILE A 28 -5.50 4.02 12.55
CA ILE A 28 -4.85 5.18 11.91
C ILE A 28 -4.86 5.04 10.38
N SER A 29 -4.55 3.85 9.83
CA SER A 29 -4.62 3.63 8.39
C SER A 29 -6.05 3.79 7.85
N ILE A 30 -7.06 3.27 8.56
CA ILE A 30 -8.48 3.45 8.19
C ILE A 30 -8.88 4.93 8.31
N ALA A 31 -8.49 5.62 9.38
CA ALA A 31 -8.77 7.04 9.56
C ALA A 31 -8.11 7.91 8.47
N MET A 32 -6.89 7.58 8.02
CA MET A 32 -6.24 8.25 6.89
C MET A 32 -6.97 7.97 5.57
N VAL A 33 -7.39 6.73 5.30
CA VAL A 33 -8.20 6.41 4.10
C VAL A 33 -9.53 7.19 4.13
N MET A 34 -10.21 7.26 5.27
CA MET A 34 -11.46 8.02 5.42
C MET A 34 -11.23 9.54 5.34
N ALA A 35 -10.07 10.05 5.75
CA ALA A 35 -9.69 11.46 5.60
C ALA A 35 -9.27 11.83 4.16
N MET A 36 -8.93 10.85 3.32
CA MET A 36 -8.67 11.03 1.89
C MET A 36 -9.97 10.99 1.04
N VAL A 37 -11.12 10.65 1.63
CA VAL A 37 -12.43 10.79 0.98
C VAL A 37 -12.90 12.25 1.11
N PRO A 38 -13.26 12.93 0.01
CA PRO A 38 -13.84 14.28 0.08
C PRO A 38 -15.13 14.30 0.90
N LYS A 39 -15.24 15.23 1.87
CA LYS A 39 -16.42 15.35 2.74
C LYS A 39 -17.68 15.88 2.04
N THR A 40 -17.56 16.29 0.77
CA THR A 40 -18.66 16.77 -0.08
C THR A 40 -19.51 15.59 -0.60
N GLY A 41 -20.40 15.07 0.25
CA GLY A 41 -21.31 13.98 -0.13
C GLY A 41 -22.35 13.52 0.92
N VAL A 42 -22.32 14.05 2.14
CA VAL A 42 -23.19 13.58 3.25
C VAL A 42 -24.60 14.21 3.23
N ALA A 43 -24.90 15.10 2.29
CA ALA A 43 -26.15 15.86 2.20
C ALA A 43 -27.04 15.45 1.00
N ALA A 44 -27.13 14.14 0.70
CA ALA A 44 -27.88 13.64 -0.46
C ALA A 44 -28.46 12.21 -0.26
N PHE A 45 -29.06 11.91 0.89
CA PHE A 45 -29.70 10.59 1.12
C PHE A 45 -30.97 10.61 1.99
N ALA A 46 -31.89 11.54 1.70
CA ALA A 46 -33.29 11.38 2.09
C ALA A 46 -33.97 10.46 1.08
N VAL A 47 -34.26 9.20 1.45
CA VAL A 47 -34.87 8.23 0.54
C VAL A 47 -36.34 8.59 0.29
N ASN A 48 -36.69 8.82 -0.97
CA ASN A 48 -38.07 9.05 -1.38
C ASN A 48 -38.85 7.72 -1.35
N ALA A 49 -39.55 7.45 -0.25
CA ALA A 49 -40.35 6.25 -0.07
C ALA A 49 -41.76 6.45 -0.67
N GLN A 50 -42.06 5.72 -1.75
CA GLN A 50 -43.38 5.77 -2.38
C GLN A 50 -44.49 5.30 -1.42
N ARG A 51 -45.63 6.00 -1.43
CA ARG A 51 -46.91 5.43 -1.02
C ARG A 51 -48.05 5.97 -1.88
N THR A 52 -48.62 5.10 -2.71
CA THR A 52 -49.87 5.33 -3.43
C THR A 52 -51.07 5.06 -2.52
N GLY A 53 -52.06 5.95 -2.45
CA GLY A 53 -53.30 5.67 -1.70
C GLY A 53 -54.19 6.87 -1.36
N THR A 54 -55.13 7.19 -2.27
CA THR A 54 -56.54 7.59 -2.01
C THR A 54 -56.92 8.68 -0.98
N SER A 55 -57.68 9.67 -1.50
CA SER A 55 -58.86 10.34 -0.90
C SER A 55 -58.71 11.64 -0.09
N SER A 56 -59.50 12.65 -0.50
CA SER A 56 -60.27 13.67 0.29
C SER A 56 -59.62 14.32 1.55
N THR A 57 -59.62 15.65 1.74
CA THR A 57 -60.67 16.68 1.49
C THR A 57 -60.12 18.08 1.14
N LEU A 58 -61.02 19.04 0.84
CA LEU A 58 -60.75 20.47 0.50
C LEU A 58 -60.75 21.39 1.77
N PRO A 59 -60.80 22.74 1.68
CA PRO A 59 -59.67 23.67 1.61
C PRO A 59 -59.69 24.70 2.78
N PRO A 60 -59.00 25.87 2.75
CA PRO A 60 -59.51 27.07 2.04
C PRO A 60 -58.39 27.99 1.40
N VAL A 61 -58.67 28.83 0.38
CA VAL A 61 -58.80 30.34 0.41
C VAL A 61 -57.53 31.05 0.92
N TYR A 62 -56.84 32.03 0.28
CA TYR A 62 -57.04 32.95 -0.89
C TYR A 62 -55.62 33.54 -1.27
N ASP A 63 -55.25 34.49 -2.17
CA ASP A 63 -55.79 35.37 -3.26
C ASP A 63 -54.55 36.04 -3.98
N SER A 64 -54.51 37.02 -4.92
CA SER A 64 -55.47 37.67 -5.85
C SER A 64 -54.81 38.17 -7.16
N THR A 65 -55.23 37.66 -8.33
CA THR A 65 -55.46 38.42 -9.59
C THR A 65 -54.26 39.21 -10.25
N PRO A 66 -54.39 40.10 -11.29
CA PRO A 66 -53.86 39.72 -12.63
C PRO A 66 -53.18 40.83 -13.50
N SER A 67 -52.59 40.42 -14.63
CA SER A 67 -52.60 41.08 -15.97
C SER A 67 -51.77 40.21 -16.95
N GLU A 68 -52.19 39.75 -18.14
CA GLU A 68 -53.04 40.25 -19.26
C GLU A 68 -52.30 41.00 -20.38
N ILE A 69 -52.89 40.95 -21.58
CA ILE A 69 -52.50 41.53 -22.91
C ILE A 69 -51.69 40.54 -23.79
N PHE A 70 -52.29 39.85 -24.78
CA PHE A 70 -52.64 40.26 -26.19
C PHE A 70 -51.40 40.63 -27.06
N SER A 71 -51.27 40.26 -28.35
CA SER A 71 -52.23 39.73 -29.34
C SER A 71 -51.59 38.90 -30.49
N THR A 72 -52.42 38.09 -31.16
CA THR A 72 -52.54 37.68 -32.60
C THR A 72 -51.52 38.21 -33.67
N ASP A 73 -51.29 37.63 -34.88
CA ASP A 73 -52.04 36.63 -35.69
C ASP A 73 -51.23 36.00 -36.89
N LYS A 74 -51.80 34.97 -37.55
CA LYS A 74 -51.68 34.48 -38.97
C LYS A 74 -50.34 34.51 -39.77
N GLY A 75 -49.96 33.37 -40.38
CA GLY A 75 -48.84 33.28 -41.35
C GLY A 75 -48.66 31.99 -42.20
N ARG A 76 -49.67 31.62 -43.02
CA ARG A 76 -49.66 30.72 -44.22
C ARG A 76 -48.55 29.64 -44.50
N THR A 77 -49.05 28.45 -44.89
CA THR A 77 -48.55 27.46 -45.91
C THR A 77 -47.29 26.60 -45.66
N PRO A 78 -47.31 25.29 -46.04
CA PRO A 78 -46.15 24.38 -45.96
C PRO A 78 -45.44 24.17 -47.32
N SER A 79 -44.11 24.11 -47.34
CA SER A 79 -43.32 23.34 -48.33
C SER A 79 -41.83 23.25 -47.96
N LEU A 80 -41.12 22.34 -48.64
CA LEU A 80 -39.66 22.20 -48.74
C LEU A 80 -38.87 21.87 -47.46
N PHE A 81 -38.47 20.60 -47.36
CA PHE A 81 -37.37 20.11 -46.54
C PHE A 81 -36.06 20.84 -46.89
N THR A 82 -35.57 21.72 -46.00
CA THR A 82 -34.15 22.00 -45.87
C THR A 82 -33.57 21.11 -44.78
N LEU A 83 -32.56 20.33 -45.12
CA LEU A 83 -32.03 19.27 -44.26
C LEU A 83 -30.98 19.86 -43.30
N ASP A 84 -31.44 20.54 -42.23
CA ASP A 84 -30.53 21.09 -41.21
C ASP A 84 -29.88 19.96 -40.40
N LEU A 85 -28.63 19.67 -40.76
CA LEU A 85 -27.84 18.53 -40.30
C LEU A 85 -27.22 18.75 -38.89
N ARG A 86 -27.95 19.43 -37.99
CA ARG A 86 -27.43 19.89 -36.68
C ARG A 86 -28.26 19.56 -35.45
N SER A 87 -29.44 18.93 -35.58
CA SER A 87 -30.35 18.68 -34.44
C SER A 87 -30.83 17.23 -34.29
N LEU A 88 -30.33 16.28 -35.10
CA LEU A 88 -30.77 14.88 -35.05
C LEU A 88 -30.18 14.11 -33.85
N SER A 89 -30.75 14.34 -32.68
CA SER A 89 -30.41 13.66 -31.41
C SER A 89 -30.90 12.21 -31.35
N THR A 90 -30.48 11.36 -32.30
CA THR A 90 -30.76 9.90 -32.28
C THR A 90 -29.93 9.19 -31.21
N THR A 91 -30.45 9.23 -29.98
CA THR A 91 -30.43 8.15 -28.98
C THR A 91 -29.46 6.98 -29.19
N THR A 92 -28.17 7.20 -28.89
CA THR A 92 -27.31 6.12 -28.38
C THR A 92 -27.41 6.10 -26.86
N ALA A 93 -28.11 5.11 -26.30
CA ALA A 93 -28.25 4.90 -24.85
C ALA A 93 -26.95 4.37 -24.20
N LEU A 94 -25.84 5.09 -24.38
CA LEU A 94 -24.51 4.74 -23.87
C LEU A 94 -23.68 5.97 -23.44
N SER A 95 -24.32 7.12 -23.21
CA SER A 95 -23.68 8.32 -22.67
C SER A 95 -24.23 8.74 -21.30
N ALA A 96 -24.53 7.75 -20.46
CA ALA A 96 -24.53 7.95 -19.01
C ALA A 96 -23.06 8.10 -18.56
N ALA A 97 -22.48 9.27 -18.84
CA ALA A 97 -21.11 9.61 -18.50
C ALA A 97 -20.95 9.73 -16.98
N VAL A 98 -20.81 8.58 -16.31
CA VAL A 98 -20.35 8.51 -14.91
C VAL A 98 -19.09 9.36 -14.81
N PRO A 99 -19.07 10.42 -13.97
CA PRO A 99 -17.95 11.36 -13.98
C PRO A 99 -16.66 10.60 -13.63
N VAL A 100 -15.67 10.69 -14.53
CA VAL A 100 -14.36 10.01 -14.44
C VAL A 100 -13.44 10.68 -13.39
N GLN A 101 -14.07 11.12 -12.30
CA GLN A 101 -13.53 11.68 -11.07
C GLN A 101 -13.73 10.71 -9.89
N LEU A 102 -14.61 9.71 -10.03
CA LEU A 102 -14.79 8.63 -9.05
C LEU A 102 -13.71 7.55 -9.15
N LEU A 103 -12.93 7.50 -10.24
CA LEU A 103 -11.77 6.62 -10.33
C LEU A 103 -10.63 7.14 -9.43
N PRO A 104 -10.02 6.28 -8.59
CA PRO A 104 -8.80 6.65 -7.88
C PRO A 104 -7.72 7.05 -8.89
N GLY A 105 -7.20 8.28 -8.76
CA GLY A 105 -6.14 8.79 -9.65
C GLY A 105 -4.96 7.82 -9.74
N PRO A 106 -4.17 7.83 -10.84
CA PRO A 106 -3.46 6.63 -11.31
C PRO A 106 -2.47 6.02 -10.31
N PHE A 107 -1.92 6.79 -9.37
CA PHE A 107 -1.11 6.28 -8.26
C PHE A 107 -1.89 5.55 -7.15
N VAL A 108 -3.12 5.98 -6.84
CA VAL A 108 -4.00 5.26 -5.91
C VAL A 108 -4.47 3.97 -6.57
N ALA A 109 -4.79 3.98 -7.87
CA ALA A 109 -5.05 2.76 -8.64
C ALA A 109 -3.82 1.82 -8.64
N ALA A 110 -2.62 2.35 -8.87
CA ALA A 110 -1.36 1.60 -8.82
C ALA A 110 -1.08 0.96 -7.45
N ALA A 111 -1.48 1.58 -6.35
CA ALA A 111 -1.33 1.02 -5.00
C ALA A 111 -2.43 -0.01 -4.64
N VAL A 112 -3.67 0.22 -5.07
CA VAL A 112 -4.82 -0.63 -4.72
C VAL A 112 -4.88 -1.89 -5.60
N ILE A 113 -4.81 -1.77 -6.92
CA ILE A 113 -5.10 -2.86 -7.86
C ILE A 113 -4.18 -4.08 -7.64
N PRO A 114 -2.85 -3.94 -7.50
CA PRO A 114 -1.98 -5.08 -7.20
C PRO A 114 -2.30 -5.71 -5.83
N THR A 115 -2.66 -4.88 -4.84
CA THR A 115 -2.95 -5.31 -3.46
C THR A 115 -4.26 -6.11 -3.36
N CYS A 116 -5.19 -5.93 -4.29
CA CYS A 116 -6.42 -6.73 -4.40
C CYS A 116 -6.17 -8.25 -4.56
N ILE A 117 -4.98 -8.69 -4.97
CA ILE A 117 -4.59 -10.12 -4.94
C ILE A 117 -4.72 -10.74 -3.52
N GLY A 118 -4.67 -9.91 -2.47
CA GLY A 118 -4.95 -10.28 -1.09
C GLY A 118 -6.34 -10.88 -0.85
N LEU A 119 -7.32 -10.57 -1.71
CA LEU A 119 -8.66 -11.16 -1.65
C LEU A 119 -8.63 -12.68 -1.85
N TRP A 120 -7.69 -13.19 -2.65
CA TRP A 120 -7.48 -14.64 -2.80
C TRP A 120 -6.73 -15.22 -1.59
N ARG A 121 -5.64 -14.58 -1.14
CA ARG A 121 -4.88 -14.96 0.05
C ARG A 121 -4.26 -13.72 0.69
N THR A 122 -4.56 -13.43 1.95
CA THR A 122 -4.10 -12.21 2.65
C THR A 122 -2.58 -12.01 2.57
N GLY A 123 -1.80 -13.08 2.71
CA GLY A 123 -0.34 -13.06 2.58
C GLY A 123 0.19 -12.66 1.18
N PHE A 124 -0.65 -12.62 0.14
CA PHE A 124 -0.27 -12.09 -1.16
C PHE A 124 -0.34 -10.56 -1.23
N ALA A 125 -1.17 -9.88 -0.41
CA ALA A 125 -1.16 -8.41 -0.33
C ALA A 125 0.24 -7.92 0.11
N VAL A 126 0.75 -8.46 1.22
CA VAL A 126 2.09 -8.19 1.78
C VAL A 126 3.24 -8.85 1.03
N SER A 127 3.05 -9.23 -0.24
CA SER A 127 4.09 -9.88 -1.05
C SER A 127 4.00 -9.49 -2.53
N PHE A 128 3.03 -10.04 -3.27
CA PHE A 128 2.82 -9.68 -4.67
C PHE A 128 2.11 -8.32 -4.81
N GLY A 129 1.19 -7.99 -3.89
CA GLY A 129 0.55 -6.68 -3.83
C GLY A 129 1.57 -5.57 -3.58
N TYR A 130 2.42 -5.76 -2.57
CA TYR A 130 3.55 -4.88 -2.25
C TYR A 130 4.50 -4.67 -3.45
N GLY A 131 5.08 -5.74 -4.01
CA GLY A 131 5.99 -5.63 -5.16
C GLY A 131 5.31 -5.05 -6.40
N GLY A 132 4.06 -5.47 -6.66
CA GLY A 132 3.25 -4.95 -7.77
C GLY A 132 2.87 -3.48 -7.61
N ALA A 133 2.60 -3.01 -6.39
CA ALA A 133 2.29 -1.61 -6.11
C ALA A 133 3.49 -0.70 -6.40
N MET A 134 4.71 -1.14 -6.03
CA MET A 134 5.94 -0.44 -6.39
C MET A 134 6.16 -0.46 -7.91
N LEU A 135 6.04 -1.63 -8.55
CA LEU A 135 6.18 -1.78 -10.00
C LEU A 135 5.23 -0.86 -10.78
N VAL A 136 3.93 -0.96 -10.52
CA VAL A 136 2.91 -0.21 -11.27
C VAL A 136 3.02 1.29 -10.98
N SER A 137 3.36 1.70 -9.75
CA SER A 137 3.61 3.12 -9.45
C SER A 137 4.81 3.68 -10.22
N GLY A 138 5.90 2.91 -10.33
CA GLY A 138 7.06 3.27 -11.13
C GLY A 138 6.73 3.35 -12.63
N VAL A 139 5.99 2.37 -13.17
CA VAL A 139 5.53 2.38 -14.58
C VAL A 139 4.61 3.58 -14.85
N VAL A 140 3.67 3.89 -13.96
CA VAL A 140 2.77 5.06 -14.06
C VAL A 140 3.57 6.37 -14.05
N GLN A 141 4.55 6.52 -13.16
CA GLN A 141 5.40 7.72 -13.13
C GLN A 141 6.25 7.84 -14.40
N LEU A 142 6.87 6.76 -14.88
CA LEU A 142 7.63 6.78 -16.14
C LEU A 142 6.73 7.15 -17.33
N ALA A 143 5.57 6.51 -17.49
CA ALA A 143 4.64 6.78 -18.58
C ALA A 143 4.12 8.23 -18.58
N GLY A 144 3.90 8.83 -17.41
CA GLY A 144 3.61 10.27 -17.29
C GLY A 144 4.81 11.15 -17.68
N SER A 145 6.03 10.73 -17.31
CA SER A 145 7.27 11.48 -17.55
C SER A 145 7.81 11.37 -19.00
N LEU A 146 7.17 10.56 -19.86
CA LEU A 146 7.42 10.52 -21.30
C LEU A 146 6.68 11.63 -22.07
N ARG A 147 5.79 12.40 -21.41
CA ARG A 147 4.97 13.46 -22.03
C ARG A 147 5.40 14.88 -21.64
N GLY A 148 6.59 15.04 -21.05
CA GLY A 148 7.13 16.32 -20.59
C GLY A 148 8.59 16.54 -21.04
N PRO A 149 9.11 17.78 -20.90
CA PRO A 149 10.49 18.12 -21.29
C PRO A 149 11.51 17.23 -20.57
N SER A 150 12.58 16.86 -21.28
CA SER A 150 13.33 15.64 -20.98
C SER A 150 14.19 15.72 -19.70
N GLU A 151 15.01 16.75 -19.55
CA GLU A 151 16.09 16.76 -18.55
C GLU A 151 15.64 17.13 -17.13
N ALA A 152 14.70 18.07 -17.00
CA ALA A 152 14.18 18.55 -15.72
C ALA A 152 13.43 17.47 -14.89
N MET A 153 13.29 16.26 -15.44
CA MET A 153 12.63 15.12 -14.80
C MET A 153 13.58 13.94 -14.51
N LEU A 154 14.90 14.06 -14.73
CA LEU A 154 15.83 12.93 -14.59
C LEU A 154 15.81 12.27 -13.18
N PRO A 155 15.85 13.01 -12.05
CA PRO A 155 15.76 12.39 -10.72
C PRO A 155 14.47 11.59 -10.52
N LEU A 156 13.34 12.11 -11.03
CA LEU A 156 12.03 11.47 -10.93
C LEU A 156 11.93 10.21 -11.80
N LYS A 157 12.53 10.23 -13.00
CA LYS A 157 12.66 9.06 -13.89
C LYS A 157 13.54 7.98 -13.22
N LEU A 158 14.63 8.35 -12.57
CA LEU A 158 15.49 7.43 -11.82
C LEU A 158 14.76 6.83 -10.61
N HIS A 159 14.07 7.63 -9.80
CA HIS A 159 13.27 7.16 -8.66
C HIS A 159 12.22 6.13 -9.11
N ALA A 160 11.49 6.44 -10.18
CA ALA A 160 10.49 5.55 -10.76
C ALA A 160 11.11 4.25 -11.31
N ALA A 161 12.27 4.32 -11.97
CA ALA A 161 13.00 3.15 -12.46
C ALA A 161 13.48 2.24 -11.31
N ILE A 162 13.91 2.80 -10.18
CA ILE A 162 14.27 2.02 -8.98
C ILE A 162 13.06 1.24 -8.44
N TYR A 163 11.85 1.84 -8.47
CA TYR A 163 10.62 1.14 -8.08
C TYR A 163 10.17 0.07 -9.09
N VAL A 164 10.36 0.28 -10.40
CA VAL A 164 10.16 -0.78 -11.40
C VAL A 164 11.13 -1.94 -11.17
N PHE A 165 12.42 -1.67 -10.98
CA PHE A 165 13.43 -2.68 -10.65
C PHE A 165 13.06 -3.45 -9.38
N TYR A 166 12.73 -2.74 -8.30
CA TYR A 166 12.32 -3.33 -7.02
C TYR A 166 11.10 -4.27 -7.18
N GLY A 167 10.04 -3.77 -7.82
CA GLY A 167 8.79 -4.50 -7.97
C GLY A 167 8.95 -5.73 -8.87
N ALA A 168 9.70 -5.59 -9.97
CA ALA A 168 10.02 -6.67 -10.87
C ALA A 168 10.85 -7.76 -10.17
N ARG A 169 11.92 -7.39 -9.45
CA ARG A 169 12.77 -8.38 -8.75
C ARG A 169 12.01 -9.09 -7.64
N LEU A 170 11.15 -8.40 -6.88
CA LEU A 170 10.37 -9.02 -5.81
C LEU A 170 9.32 -9.98 -6.36
N CYS A 171 8.51 -9.54 -7.33
CA CYS A 171 7.48 -10.40 -7.93
C CYS A 171 8.10 -11.59 -8.68
N GLY A 172 9.19 -11.39 -9.42
CA GLY A 172 9.92 -12.47 -10.10
C GLY A 172 10.50 -13.51 -9.12
N PHE A 173 11.16 -13.08 -8.05
CA PHE A 173 11.68 -13.96 -7.00
C PHE A 173 10.56 -14.76 -6.31
N LEU A 174 9.47 -14.08 -5.93
CA LEU A 174 8.31 -14.72 -5.30
C LEU A 174 7.63 -15.74 -6.23
N PHE A 175 7.49 -15.42 -7.52
CA PHE A 175 6.92 -16.31 -8.53
C PHE A 175 7.80 -17.55 -8.76
N HIS A 176 9.10 -17.37 -8.96
CA HIS A 176 10.05 -18.47 -9.10
C HIS A 176 10.01 -19.40 -7.88
N ARG A 177 10.04 -18.83 -6.66
CA ARG A 177 9.96 -19.58 -5.40
C ARG A 177 8.62 -20.33 -5.25
N GLN A 178 7.50 -19.75 -5.70
CA GLN A 178 6.19 -20.38 -5.60
C GLN A 178 5.90 -21.40 -6.71
N LYS A 179 6.59 -21.37 -7.87
CA LYS A 179 6.34 -22.29 -9.00
C LYS A 179 6.29 -23.76 -8.56
N LYS A 180 7.20 -24.20 -7.68
CA LYS A 180 7.20 -25.57 -7.12
C LYS A 180 5.97 -25.88 -6.26
N SER A 181 5.46 -24.91 -5.50
CA SER A 181 4.26 -25.05 -4.64
C SER A 181 2.94 -24.87 -5.41
N LEU A 182 2.95 -24.18 -6.56
CA LEU A 182 1.81 -24.02 -7.44
C LEU A 182 1.57 -25.30 -8.25
N LEU A 183 2.65 -25.88 -8.81
CA LEU A 183 2.63 -27.16 -9.50
C LEU A 183 2.23 -28.33 -8.58
N GLY A 184 2.67 -28.31 -7.32
CA GLY A 184 2.31 -29.30 -6.29
C GLY A 184 0.86 -29.23 -5.76
N GLY A 185 -0.09 -28.71 -6.55
CA GLY A 185 -1.50 -28.65 -6.18
C GLY A 185 -1.82 -27.66 -5.07
N MET A 186 -1.76 -26.35 -5.38
CA MET A 186 -2.26 -25.31 -4.46
C MET A 186 -3.78 -25.46 -4.26
N LYS A 187 -4.20 -26.25 -3.25
CA LYS A 187 -5.62 -26.46 -2.90
C LYS A 187 -6.35 -25.12 -2.83
N ARG A 188 -7.31 -24.94 -3.75
CA ARG A 188 -8.24 -23.80 -3.75
C ARG A 188 -9.00 -23.87 -2.42
N ARG A 189 -8.70 -22.95 -1.49
CA ARG A 189 -9.67 -22.66 -0.43
C ARG A 189 -10.74 -21.82 -1.08
N ASP A 190 -11.87 -22.45 -1.37
CA ASP A 190 -13.07 -21.80 -1.90
C ASP A 190 -13.74 -20.97 -0.80
N ALA A 191 -13.01 -19.92 -0.41
CA ALA A 191 -13.48 -18.93 0.54
C ALA A 191 -14.68 -18.18 -0.07
N THR A 192 -15.74 -18.07 0.72
CA THR A 192 -16.97 -17.35 0.35
C THR A 192 -16.70 -15.87 0.09
N LEU A 193 -17.63 -15.19 -0.60
CA LEU A 193 -17.51 -13.75 -0.86
C LEU A 193 -17.34 -12.94 0.44
N ALA A 194 -18.08 -13.30 1.49
CA ALA A 194 -17.98 -12.70 2.81
C ALA A 194 -16.60 -12.90 3.47
N GLU A 195 -15.98 -14.07 3.34
CA GLU A 195 -14.63 -14.34 3.86
C GLU A 195 -13.51 -13.63 3.09
N ARG A 196 -13.79 -13.19 1.85
CA ARG A 196 -12.90 -12.32 1.08
C ARG A 196 -13.07 -10.88 1.52
N PHE A 197 -14.30 -10.40 1.72
CA PHE A 197 -14.56 -9.06 2.24
C PHE A 197 -14.04 -8.83 3.67
N LYS A 198 -14.03 -9.85 4.54
CA LYS A 198 -13.34 -9.81 5.85
C LYS A 198 -11.84 -9.45 5.78
N ARG A 199 -11.22 -9.46 4.58
CA ARG A 199 -9.82 -9.11 4.34
C ARG A 199 -9.63 -7.67 3.84
N LEU A 200 -10.71 -6.95 3.51
CA LEU A 200 -10.63 -5.57 3.04
C LEU A 200 -9.86 -4.64 4.00
N PRO A 201 -10.02 -4.68 5.34
CA PRO A 201 -9.30 -3.74 6.22
C PRO A 201 -7.77 -3.83 6.10
N ILE A 202 -7.22 -5.05 6.01
CA ILE A 202 -5.77 -5.26 5.83
C ILE A 202 -5.33 -4.99 4.39
N ILE A 203 -6.16 -5.28 3.37
CA ILE A 203 -5.86 -4.96 1.97
C ILE A 203 -5.83 -3.45 1.74
N LEU A 204 -6.78 -2.70 2.31
CA LEU A 204 -6.82 -1.23 2.25
C LEU A 204 -5.68 -0.61 3.08
N GLY A 205 -5.38 -1.14 4.26
CA GLY A 205 -4.21 -0.72 5.06
C GLY A 205 -2.88 -0.92 4.30
N CYS A 206 -2.69 -2.07 3.65
CA CYS A 206 -1.55 -2.32 2.77
C CYS A 206 -1.52 -1.35 1.58
N SER A 207 -2.66 -1.13 0.92
CA SER A 207 -2.77 -0.20 -0.23
C SER A 207 -2.42 1.23 0.17
N GLY A 208 -2.91 1.70 1.33
CA GLY A 208 -2.56 3.01 1.88
C GLY A 208 -1.08 3.12 2.21
N LEU A 209 -0.48 2.09 2.83
CA LEU A 209 0.96 2.05 3.09
C LEU A 209 1.78 2.12 1.79
N TYR A 210 1.41 1.37 0.75
CA TYR A 210 2.12 1.38 -0.53
C TYR A 210 1.93 2.67 -1.31
N TYR A 211 0.77 3.33 -1.19
CA TYR A 211 0.59 4.69 -1.69
C TYR A 211 1.52 5.68 -0.99
N CYS A 212 1.60 5.62 0.34
CA CYS A 212 2.53 6.43 1.14
C CYS A 212 4.01 6.16 0.79
N MET A 213 4.39 4.91 0.53
CA MET A 213 5.75 4.54 0.14
C MET A 213 6.11 4.96 -1.30
N ALA A 214 5.21 4.79 -2.27
CA ALA A 214 5.54 5.00 -3.68
C ALA A 214 5.13 6.38 -4.19
N CYS A 215 3.86 6.76 -4.00
CA CYS A 215 3.29 7.96 -4.61
C CYS A 215 3.81 9.24 -3.94
N CYS A 216 3.83 9.29 -2.61
CA CYS A 216 4.16 10.49 -1.86
C CYS A 216 5.60 11.02 -2.14
N PRO A 217 6.67 10.21 -2.07
CA PRO A 217 8.01 10.72 -2.36
C PRO A 217 8.19 11.13 -3.83
N MET A 218 7.66 10.36 -4.79
CA MET A 218 7.71 10.74 -6.21
C MET A 218 6.96 12.05 -6.50
N LYS A 219 5.80 12.28 -5.84
CA LYS A 219 5.07 13.56 -5.96
C LYS A 219 5.83 14.76 -5.36
N ILE A 220 6.61 14.56 -4.30
CA ILE A 220 7.45 15.65 -3.74
C ILE A 220 8.55 16.00 -4.74
N LEU A 221 9.27 14.99 -5.25
CA LEU A 221 10.34 15.18 -6.24
C LEU A 221 9.82 15.79 -7.56
N ALA A 222 8.55 15.56 -7.91
CA ALA A 222 7.86 16.21 -9.03
C ALA A 222 7.43 17.67 -8.76
N LEU A 223 7.30 18.10 -7.50
CA LEU A 223 6.96 19.47 -7.11
C LEU A 223 8.20 20.35 -6.88
N ASP A 224 9.34 19.73 -6.55
CA ASP A 224 10.62 20.39 -6.28
C ASP A 224 11.18 21.10 -7.53
N ASN A 225 10.87 20.57 -8.74
CA ASN A 225 11.46 21.00 -10.02
C ASN A 225 13.00 21.14 -9.99
N PRO A 226 13.75 20.20 -9.38
CA PRO A 226 15.16 20.40 -9.14
C PRO A 226 15.94 20.17 -10.44
N THR A 227 16.62 21.22 -10.92
CA THR A 227 17.90 21.01 -11.62
C THR A 227 18.76 20.12 -10.74
N THR A 228 19.39 19.09 -11.33
CA THR A 228 19.82 17.87 -10.63
C THR A 228 20.70 18.11 -9.40
N SER A 229 20.07 18.25 -8.23
CA SER A 229 20.76 18.43 -6.95
C SER A 229 21.61 17.21 -6.64
N VAL A 230 22.90 17.43 -6.38
CA VAL A 230 23.87 16.37 -6.03
C VAL A 230 23.40 15.58 -4.81
N ALA A 231 22.72 16.23 -3.85
CA ALA A 231 22.15 15.55 -2.68
C ALA A 231 21.00 14.61 -3.04
N ASN A 232 20.06 15.04 -3.91
CA ASN A 232 18.99 14.17 -4.42
C ASN A 232 19.56 13.01 -5.26
N ALA A 233 20.58 13.26 -6.09
CA ALA A 233 21.26 12.21 -6.85
C ALA A 233 21.96 11.18 -5.95
N ALA A 234 22.66 11.64 -4.90
CA ALA A 234 23.29 10.76 -3.91
C ALA A 234 22.26 9.93 -3.12
N ALA A 235 21.14 10.52 -2.72
CA ALA A 235 20.05 9.81 -2.05
C ALA A 235 19.42 8.73 -2.96
N LEU A 236 19.18 9.04 -4.24
CA LEU A 236 18.71 8.05 -5.21
C LEU A 236 19.73 6.92 -5.45
N ALA A 237 21.03 7.23 -5.47
CA ALA A 237 22.09 6.23 -5.59
C ALA A 237 22.16 5.30 -4.36
N ILE A 238 22.09 5.85 -3.14
CA ILE A 238 22.01 5.05 -1.89
C ILE A 238 20.73 4.19 -1.90
N GLY A 239 19.61 4.75 -2.35
CA GLY A 239 18.35 4.04 -2.53
C GLY A 239 18.49 2.83 -3.46
N PHE A 240 19.08 3.03 -4.64
CA PHE A 240 19.35 1.96 -5.60
C PHE A 240 20.32 0.90 -5.06
N LEU A 241 21.42 1.30 -4.42
CA LEU A 241 22.40 0.38 -3.82
C LEU A 241 21.76 -0.50 -2.73
N GLY A 242 20.83 0.05 -1.92
CA GLY A 242 20.01 -0.73 -1.00
C GLY A 242 19.16 -1.78 -1.73
N MET A 243 18.40 -1.38 -2.76
CA MET A 243 17.56 -2.32 -3.51
C MET A 243 18.38 -3.39 -4.27
N LEU A 244 19.59 -3.04 -4.71
CA LEU A 244 20.55 -3.93 -5.36
C LEU A 244 21.16 -4.93 -4.37
N LEU A 245 21.64 -4.48 -3.20
CA LEU A 245 22.09 -5.37 -2.12
C LEU A 245 21.01 -6.41 -1.78
N ALA A 246 19.74 -5.97 -1.75
CA ALA A 246 18.65 -6.87 -1.45
C ALA A 246 18.41 -7.93 -2.55
N ALA A 247 18.42 -7.52 -3.83
CA ALA A 247 18.31 -8.42 -4.97
C ALA A 247 19.48 -9.43 -5.02
N VAL A 248 20.72 -8.97 -4.76
CA VAL A 248 21.91 -9.82 -4.67
C VAL A 248 21.80 -10.80 -3.49
N GLY A 249 21.25 -10.37 -2.35
CA GLY A 249 21.00 -11.23 -1.19
C GLY A 249 20.06 -12.40 -1.49
N ASP A 250 18.90 -12.14 -2.10
CA ASP A 250 17.95 -13.19 -2.48
C ASP A 250 18.49 -14.09 -3.61
N TRP A 251 19.20 -13.54 -4.60
CA TRP A 251 19.87 -14.31 -5.66
C TRP A 251 20.96 -15.23 -5.10
N TYR A 252 21.86 -14.71 -4.27
CA TYR A 252 22.97 -15.48 -3.71
C TYR A 252 22.47 -16.63 -2.83
N LYS A 253 21.48 -16.36 -1.96
CA LYS A 253 20.83 -17.38 -1.12
C LYS A 253 20.17 -18.48 -1.96
N SER A 254 19.58 -18.10 -3.10
CA SER A 254 18.95 -19.05 -4.02
C SER A 254 19.98 -19.89 -4.78
N LYS A 255 21.06 -19.27 -5.28
CA LYS A 255 22.14 -19.95 -6.00
C LYS A 255 22.87 -20.98 -5.12
N ILE A 256 23.25 -20.59 -3.90
CA ILE A 256 23.89 -21.49 -2.93
C ILE A 256 22.95 -22.65 -2.58
N LYS A 257 21.66 -22.39 -2.27
CA LYS A 257 20.71 -23.47 -1.94
C LYS A 257 20.28 -24.35 -3.12
N ALA A 258 20.53 -23.91 -4.36
CA ALA A 258 20.36 -24.74 -5.55
C ALA A 258 21.57 -25.65 -5.80
N ARG A 259 22.79 -25.21 -5.44
CA ARG A 259 24.04 -25.98 -5.56
C ARG A 259 24.23 -26.96 -4.40
N ASP A 260 24.15 -26.47 -3.17
CA ASP A 260 24.57 -27.19 -1.96
C ASP A 260 23.38 -27.83 -1.22
N GLY A 261 22.15 -27.50 -1.63
CA GLY A 261 20.91 -28.04 -1.10
C GLY A 261 20.07 -27.05 -0.27
N VAL A 262 18.77 -27.38 -0.15
CA VAL A 262 17.79 -26.55 0.54
C VAL A 262 18.10 -26.41 2.05
N ASN A 263 18.85 -27.35 2.61
CA ASN A 263 19.17 -27.40 4.03
C ASN A 263 20.44 -26.66 4.45
N THR A 264 21.32 -26.25 3.54
CA THR A 264 22.65 -25.67 3.86
C THR A 264 22.56 -24.30 4.52
N LEU A 265 23.36 -24.02 5.55
CA LEU A 265 23.53 -22.65 6.04
C LEU A 265 24.22 -21.80 4.95
N VAL A 266 23.96 -20.49 4.89
CA VAL A 266 24.60 -19.60 3.92
C VAL A 266 25.34 -18.53 4.72
N THR A 267 26.64 -18.71 4.88
CA THR A 267 27.54 -17.87 5.70
C THR A 267 28.46 -16.99 4.85
N SER A 268 28.47 -17.18 3.53
CA SER A 268 29.42 -16.59 2.57
C SER A 268 28.83 -15.43 1.75
N GLY A 269 29.70 -14.70 1.05
CA GLY A 269 29.29 -13.55 0.22
C GLY A 269 28.62 -12.45 1.05
N PRO A 270 27.46 -11.89 0.62
CA PRO A 270 26.73 -10.90 1.41
C PRO A 270 26.34 -11.40 2.81
N PHE A 271 26.17 -12.72 2.99
CA PHE A 271 25.80 -13.30 4.27
C PHE A 271 26.93 -13.28 5.30
N ARG A 272 28.18 -13.08 4.89
CA ARG A 272 29.32 -12.87 5.81
C ARG A 272 29.10 -11.63 6.68
N TYR A 273 28.51 -10.58 6.11
CA TYR A 273 28.36 -9.28 6.75
C TYR A 273 26.95 -9.07 7.33
N PHE A 274 25.92 -9.63 6.69
CA PHE A 274 24.52 -9.42 7.06
C PHE A 274 23.80 -10.76 7.21
N ARG A 275 23.08 -10.99 8.31
CA ARG A 275 22.25 -12.20 8.45
C ARG A 275 21.08 -12.22 7.46
N HIS A 276 20.59 -11.03 7.11
CA HIS A 276 19.46 -10.83 6.20
C HIS A 276 19.76 -9.69 5.19
N PRO A 277 20.68 -9.89 4.22
CA PRO A 277 21.08 -8.84 3.27
C PRO A 277 19.91 -8.33 2.41
N ASN A 278 18.87 -9.15 2.22
CA ASN A 278 17.61 -8.72 1.63
C ASN A 278 16.88 -7.68 2.49
N TYR A 279 16.66 -7.94 3.78
CA TYR A 279 16.05 -6.96 4.69
C TYR A 279 16.95 -5.74 4.97
N THR A 280 18.29 -5.92 5.06
CA THR A 280 19.23 -4.80 5.20
C THR A 280 19.22 -3.88 3.98
N GLY A 281 19.22 -4.45 2.77
CA GLY A 281 19.14 -3.66 1.54
C GLY A 281 17.81 -2.91 1.40
N GLU A 282 16.68 -3.53 1.74
CA GLU A 282 15.40 -2.83 1.77
C GLU A 282 15.35 -1.72 2.82
N MET A 283 15.94 -1.93 4.00
CA MET A 283 16.05 -0.87 5.02
C MET A 283 16.82 0.36 4.54
N ILE A 284 17.96 0.16 3.87
CA ILE A 284 18.74 1.25 3.24
C ILE A 284 17.91 1.91 2.13
N GLY A 285 17.33 1.08 1.24
CA GLY A 285 16.54 1.52 0.10
C GLY A 285 15.35 2.41 0.49
N TRP A 286 14.50 1.95 1.40
CA TRP A 286 13.32 2.70 1.85
C TRP A 286 13.67 3.92 2.69
N THR A 287 14.77 3.88 3.46
CA THR A 287 15.23 5.08 4.19
C THR A 287 15.72 6.15 3.23
N SER A 288 16.40 5.79 2.13
CA SER A 288 16.75 6.78 1.10
C SER A 288 15.54 7.28 0.30
N LEU A 289 14.68 6.39 -0.18
CA LEU A 289 13.63 6.74 -1.14
C LEU A 289 12.38 7.34 -0.49
N CYS A 290 12.04 6.97 0.75
CA CYS A 290 10.83 7.43 1.46
C CYS A 290 11.10 8.47 2.56
N LEU A 291 12.35 8.69 2.97
CA LEU A 291 12.72 9.68 3.98
C LEU A 291 13.76 10.68 3.46
N LEU A 292 14.96 10.23 3.04
CA LEU A 292 16.05 11.15 2.67
C LEU A 292 15.74 11.99 1.42
N THR A 293 15.41 11.34 0.29
CA THR A 293 15.09 12.02 -0.98
C THR A 293 13.96 13.05 -0.83
N PRO A 294 12.78 12.71 -0.25
CA PRO A 294 11.72 13.70 -0.08
C PRO A 294 12.06 14.78 0.96
N ALA A 295 12.84 14.49 2.00
CA ALA A 295 13.27 15.52 2.96
C ALA A 295 14.22 16.55 2.31
N LEU A 296 15.21 16.09 1.53
CA LEU A 296 16.11 16.96 0.77
C LEU A 296 15.35 17.83 -0.25
N SER A 297 14.37 17.24 -0.95
CA SER A 297 13.49 17.96 -1.88
C SER A 297 12.65 19.04 -1.18
N CYS A 298 12.11 18.75 0.02
CA CYS A 298 11.40 19.74 0.83
C CYS A 298 12.30 20.88 1.36
N LEU A 299 13.60 20.63 1.54
CA LEU A 299 14.57 21.65 1.94
C LEU A 299 15.04 22.51 0.76
N GLY A 300 15.01 21.98 -0.47
CA GLY A 300 15.32 22.74 -1.69
C GLY A 300 14.20 23.69 -2.15
N SER A 301 12.93 23.30 -1.98
CA SER A 301 11.79 24.02 -2.58
C SER A 301 11.01 24.91 -1.59
N SER A 302 11.31 26.21 -1.59
CA SER A 302 10.54 27.19 -0.80
C SER A 302 9.12 27.43 -1.31
N SER A 303 8.89 27.36 -2.63
CA SER A 303 7.63 27.76 -3.27
C SER A 303 6.51 26.71 -3.17
N ASN A 304 6.85 25.42 -3.10
CA ASN A 304 5.87 24.32 -3.01
C ASN A 304 5.70 23.72 -1.61
N LEU A 305 6.45 24.20 -0.60
CA LEU A 305 6.55 23.58 0.73
C LEU A 305 5.20 23.25 1.38
N ARG A 306 4.20 24.15 1.32
CA ARG A 306 2.84 23.91 1.86
C ARG A 306 2.14 22.68 1.24
N ARG A 307 2.43 22.37 -0.04
CA ARG A 307 1.91 21.19 -0.75
C ARG A 307 2.72 19.93 -0.42
N MET A 308 4.02 20.10 -0.15
CA MET A 308 4.96 19.00 0.13
C MET A 308 4.82 18.46 1.55
N ILE A 309 4.63 19.30 2.58
CA ILE A 309 4.52 18.88 3.99
C ILE A 309 3.56 17.68 4.21
N PRO A 310 2.29 17.69 3.75
CA PRO A 310 1.39 16.54 3.94
C PRO A 310 1.84 15.28 3.18
N LEU A 311 2.52 15.44 2.04
CA LEU A 311 3.13 14.32 1.32
C LEU A 311 4.34 13.78 2.07
N LEU A 312 5.17 14.65 2.68
CA LEU A 312 6.35 14.25 3.45
C LEU A 312 5.92 13.47 4.71
N LEU A 313 4.91 13.95 5.44
CA LEU A 313 4.32 13.23 6.58
C LEU A 313 3.76 11.87 6.14
N SER A 314 3.09 11.80 5.00
CA SER A 314 2.63 10.52 4.43
C SER A 314 3.81 9.60 4.07
N SER A 315 4.88 10.14 3.48
CA SER A 315 6.10 9.41 3.12
C SER A 315 6.84 8.88 4.36
N ILE A 316 6.88 9.65 5.45
CA ILE A 316 7.42 9.25 6.76
C ILE A 316 6.57 8.12 7.37
N VAL A 317 5.24 8.16 7.25
CA VAL A 317 4.36 7.05 7.66
C VAL A 317 4.58 5.81 6.78
N GLY A 318 4.81 5.98 5.48
CA GLY A 318 5.22 4.92 4.55
C GLY A 318 6.53 4.24 4.98
N TRP A 319 7.55 5.05 5.24
CA TRP A 319 8.84 4.62 5.77
C TRP A 319 8.69 3.90 7.12
N ALA A 320 8.10 4.54 8.13
CA ALA A 320 7.93 3.97 9.46
C ALA A 320 7.13 2.65 9.42
N GLY A 321 6.13 2.54 8.56
CA GLY A 321 5.35 1.32 8.37
C GLY A 321 6.14 0.17 7.75
N ILE A 322 6.96 0.40 6.72
CA ILE A 322 7.82 -0.67 6.17
C ILE A 322 8.98 -1.02 7.11
N VAL A 323 9.57 -0.03 7.77
CA VAL A 323 10.59 -0.19 8.80
C VAL A 323 10.06 -1.09 9.92
N PHE A 324 8.84 -0.84 10.41
CA PHE A 324 8.19 -1.67 11.42
C PHE A 324 7.79 -3.06 10.90
N ALA A 325 7.35 -3.19 9.64
CA ALA A 325 7.01 -4.48 9.05
C ALA A 325 8.24 -5.38 8.82
N VAL A 326 9.39 -4.78 8.46
CA VAL A 326 10.65 -5.50 8.21
C VAL A 326 11.38 -5.80 9.52
N LEU A 327 11.62 -4.80 10.38
CA LEU A 327 12.42 -4.95 11.60
C LEU A 327 11.62 -5.24 12.87
N GLY A 328 10.38 -4.75 12.92
CA GLY A 328 9.74 -4.40 14.20
C GLY A 328 9.35 -5.58 15.07
N LEU A 329 8.74 -6.63 14.50
CA LEU A 329 8.24 -7.78 15.28
C LEU A 329 8.28 -9.14 14.55
N ASP A 330 7.90 -9.22 13.27
CA ASP A 330 7.58 -10.52 12.64
C ASP A 330 8.58 -11.04 11.59
N ALA A 331 9.16 -10.18 10.74
CA ALA A 331 9.89 -10.64 9.55
C ALA A 331 11.35 -11.07 9.84
N THR A 332 12.17 -10.18 10.43
CA THR A 332 13.53 -10.49 10.88
C THR A 332 13.52 -11.50 12.04
N ALA A 333 12.83 -11.18 13.15
CA ALA A 333 12.77 -12.05 14.32
C ALA A 333 12.16 -13.43 14.02
N GLY A 334 11.13 -13.49 13.17
CA GLY A 334 10.54 -14.74 12.69
C GLY A 334 11.40 -15.50 11.68
N LEU A 335 12.51 -14.93 11.19
CA LEU A 335 13.52 -15.61 10.37
C LEU A 335 14.72 -16.05 11.23
N GLU A 336 15.25 -15.19 12.11
CA GLU A 336 16.26 -15.53 13.13
C GLU A 336 15.82 -16.74 13.95
N LYS A 337 14.59 -16.75 14.46
CA LYS A 337 14.01 -17.89 15.18
C LYS A 337 14.09 -19.19 14.37
N LYS A 338 13.68 -19.16 13.09
CA LYS A 338 13.70 -20.33 12.19
C LYS A 338 15.13 -20.76 11.80
N GLN A 339 16.10 -19.86 11.91
CA GLN A 339 17.51 -20.19 11.72
C GLN A 339 18.08 -20.83 13.00
N ARG A 340 17.79 -20.29 14.20
CA ARG A 340 18.18 -20.92 15.49
C ARG A 340 17.52 -22.30 15.67
N GLU A 341 16.25 -22.46 15.26
CA GLU A 341 15.54 -23.75 15.24
C GLU A 341 16.13 -24.80 14.27
N LYS A 342 16.91 -24.38 13.26
CA LYS A 342 17.43 -25.27 12.20
C LYS A 342 18.94 -25.50 12.27
N TYR A 343 19.70 -24.54 12.81
CA TYR A 343 21.16 -24.51 12.79
C TYR A 343 21.78 -24.19 14.17
N GLY A 344 20.98 -23.79 15.17
CA GLY A 344 21.46 -23.44 16.50
C GLY A 344 22.18 -24.60 17.18
N GLY A 345 23.24 -24.30 17.92
CA GLY A 345 24.13 -25.31 18.52
C GLY A 345 25.14 -25.94 17.56
N THR A 346 25.14 -25.59 16.26
CA THR A 346 26.26 -25.93 15.37
C THR A 346 27.38 -24.88 15.48
N PRO A 347 28.67 -25.27 15.54
CA PRO A 347 29.77 -24.30 15.66
C PRO A 347 29.83 -23.27 14.52
N GLU A 348 29.47 -23.65 13.29
CA GLU A 348 29.39 -22.74 12.15
C GLU A 348 28.36 -21.63 12.38
N TYR A 349 27.16 -21.99 12.86
CA TYR A 349 26.09 -21.03 13.10
C TYR A 349 26.43 -20.04 14.22
N GLU A 350 26.96 -20.52 15.34
CA GLU A 350 27.32 -19.65 16.48
C GLU A 350 28.51 -18.71 16.13
N ALA A 351 29.46 -19.17 15.31
CA ALA A 351 30.54 -18.32 14.79
C ALA A 351 30.02 -17.27 13.78
N TRP A 352 29.09 -17.66 12.91
CA TRP A 352 28.44 -16.77 11.95
C TRP A 352 27.61 -15.68 12.63
N VAL A 353 26.78 -16.03 13.63
CA VAL A 353 25.95 -15.08 14.38
C VAL A 353 26.79 -14.01 15.09
N LYS A 354 27.97 -14.38 15.61
CA LYS A 354 28.90 -13.44 16.26
C LYS A 354 29.59 -12.46 15.29
N THR A 355 29.65 -12.78 14.00
CA THR A 355 30.43 -12.04 12.99
C THR A 355 29.58 -11.30 11.96
N SER A 356 28.25 -11.42 12.01
CA SER A 356 27.32 -10.87 11.01
C SER A 356 26.17 -10.05 11.63
N TRP A 357 25.85 -8.93 10.99
CA TRP A 357 24.84 -7.96 11.45
C TRP A 357 23.40 -8.47 11.22
N SER A 358 22.57 -8.47 12.27
CA SER A 358 21.14 -8.84 12.20
C SER A 358 20.24 -7.80 11.53
N GLY A 359 20.70 -6.53 11.47
CA GLY A 359 19.78 -5.40 11.52
C GLY A 359 19.48 -4.99 12.97
N PRO A 360 18.91 -3.78 13.19
CA PRO A 360 18.45 -3.37 14.51
C PRO A 360 17.25 -4.23 14.94
N MET A 361 17.45 -5.02 15.99
CA MET A 361 16.46 -5.97 16.51
C MET A 361 15.69 -5.37 17.69
N ALA A 362 14.36 -5.44 17.66
CA ALA A 362 13.50 -4.98 18.75
C ALA A 362 13.45 -6.02 19.89
N GLY A 363 14.48 -6.00 20.74
CA GLY A 363 14.63 -6.89 21.90
C GLY A 363 15.72 -7.95 21.71
N LYS A 364 16.27 -8.43 22.83
CA LYS A 364 17.13 -9.60 22.83
C LYS A 364 16.28 -10.84 22.49
N VAL A 365 16.84 -11.76 21.71
CA VAL A 365 16.38 -13.15 21.70
C VAL A 365 17.15 -13.82 22.83
N ASP A 366 16.49 -14.07 23.97
CA ASP A 366 17.17 -14.50 25.19
C ASP A 366 17.96 -15.81 24.97
N ASP A 367 19.26 -15.77 25.25
CA ASP A 367 20.18 -16.86 24.88
C ASP A 367 20.04 -18.12 25.76
N ASP A 368 19.37 -17.99 26.91
CA ASP A 368 19.27 -19.00 27.97
C ASP A 368 18.38 -20.21 27.62
N ALA A 369 17.51 -20.08 26.61
CA ALA A 369 16.50 -21.09 26.26
C ALA A 369 17.10 -22.45 25.80
N THR A 370 18.40 -22.51 25.54
CA THR A 370 19.13 -23.73 25.15
C THR A 370 19.89 -24.42 26.29
N ALA A 371 20.17 -23.74 27.41
CA ALA A 371 20.89 -24.35 28.54
C ALA A 371 20.04 -25.44 29.23
N ASN A 372 18.75 -25.16 29.47
CA ASN A 372 17.87 -25.99 30.29
C ASN A 372 17.24 -27.19 29.54
N LYS A 373 17.92 -27.71 28.51
CA LYS A 373 17.54 -28.96 27.80
C LYS A 373 18.61 -30.04 27.83
N GLY A 374 19.81 -29.75 28.31
CA GLY A 374 20.85 -30.76 28.58
C GLY A 374 20.67 -31.49 29.92
N ALA A 375 19.94 -30.91 30.86
CA ALA A 375 19.91 -31.34 32.26
C ALA A 375 18.84 -32.40 32.62
N VAL A 376 18.06 -32.90 31.64
CA VAL A 376 16.98 -33.88 31.88
C VAL A 376 17.13 -35.11 30.96
N ARG A 377 18.34 -35.67 30.94
CA ARG A 377 18.67 -37.02 30.46
C ARG A 377 19.91 -37.56 31.18
N ASN A 378 19.69 -38.04 32.40
CA ASN A 378 20.43 -39.09 33.11
C ASN A 378 19.40 -39.77 34.03
#